data_AF-A0A3E2TAN5-F1
#
_entry.id   AF-A0A3E2TAN5-F1
#
_cell.length_a   1.000
_cell.length_b   1.000
_cell.length_c   1.000
_cell.angle_alpha   90.00
_cell.angle_beta   90.00
_cell.angle_gamma   90.00
#
_symmetry.space_group_name_H-M   'P 1'
#
loop_
_entity.id
_entity.type
_entity.pdbx_description
1 polymer ?
#
loop_
_entity_poly.entity_id
_entity_poly.type
_entity_poly.pdbx_seq_one_letter_code
_entity_poly.pdbx_strand_id
1 'polypeptide(L)'
;MERRRTRSWKRIAGLEIALGLLILAVIFVLAVNRDMKRAEGELLKNVEYMKEQCNDSEIRDLASEAKSLLRVTESVEQICWRLENGEDIQNSDGTDAKELANWAKDCYMDGLILLDDRGNIQNSTDTSGFGCAEVLGMVELDALMDTLSFSEKSYALRVTLEDESHIDMAAVGRKDGKGVVVGYFYTSSVYARTINNSIRAIVSGFTMEMNGTIAISKGNQIMISNNRDLEGTKIEDIRILKRIMERGTGSKMTYARNDNNLLSHYFG
;
A
#
# COMPACT_ATOMS: atom_id res chain seq x y z
N MET A 1 58.15 45.64 -42.70
CA MET A 1 58.25 44.59 -41.66
C MET A 1 57.08 44.59 -40.66
N GLU A 2 56.31 45.67 -40.49
CA GLU A 2 55.21 45.76 -39.51
C GLU A 2 54.01 44.83 -39.75
N ARG A 3 53.60 44.57 -41.00
CA ARG A 3 52.44 43.70 -41.31
C ARG A 3 52.61 42.23 -40.91
N ARG A 4 53.85 41.71 -40.77
CA ARG A 4 54.09 40.33 -40.29
C ARG A 4 53.96 40.23 -38.77
N ARG A 5 54.32 41.29 -38.04
CA ARG A 5 54.31 41.35 -36.56
C ARG A 5 52.89 41.43 -36.00
N THR A 6 51.98 42.13 -36.67
CA THR A 6 50.56 42.22 -36.28
C THR A 6 49.79 40.93 -36.56
N ARG A 7 50.18 40.17 -37.61
CA ARG A 7 49.57 38.88 -37.95
C ARG A 7 50.01 37.75 -37.00
N SER A 8 51.24 37.77 -36.50
CA SER A 8 51.70 36.81 -35.48
C SER A 8 51.05 37.05 -34.12
N TRP A 9 50.86 38.31 -33.72
CA TRP A 9 50.23 38.65 -32.43
C TRP A 9 48.75 38.25 -32.36
N LYS A 10 47.98 38.49 -33.44
CA LYS A 10 46.59 38.02 -33.54
C LYS A 10 46.46 36.48 -33.51
N ARG A 11 47.46 35.76 -34.02
CA ARG A 11 47.50 34.28 -33.96
C ARG A 11 47.80 33.76 -32.56
N ILE A 12 48.73 34.42 -31.85
CA ILE A 12 49.07 34.09 -30.46
C ILE A 12 47.87 34.37 -29.54
N ALA A 13 47.23 35.53 -29.68
CA ALA A 13 46.02 35.86 -28.90
C ALA A 13 44.85 34.89 -29.18
N GLY A 14 44.67 34.47 -30.44
CA GLY A 14 43.66 33.44 -30.78
C GLY A 14 43.96 32.07 -30.16
N LEU A 15 45.23 31.67 -30.09
CA LEU A 15 45.67 30.44 -29.44
C LEU A 15 45.45 30.47 -27.93
N GLU A 16 45.70 31.60 -27.26
CA GLU A 16 45.44 31.77 -25.82
C GLU A 16 43.94 31.67 -25.49
N ILE A 17 43.08 32.30 -26.30
CA ILE A 17 41.62 32.20 -26.13
C ILE A 17 41.14 30.77 -26.33
N ALA A 18 41.65 30.08 -27.38
CA ALA A 18 41.30 28.69 -27.65
C ALA A 18 41.75 27.77 -26.49
N LEU A 19 42.94 27.99 -25.93
CA LEU A 19 43.43 27.25 -24.77
C LEU A 19 42.57 27.50 -23.53
N GLY A 20 42.18 28.74 -23.27
CA GLY A 20 41.28 29.10 -22.17
C GLY A 20 39.91 28.42 -22.31
N LEU A 21 39.33 28.42 -23.50
CA LEU A 21 38.07 27.71 -23.79
C LEU A 21 38.20 26.20 -23.61
N LEU A 22 39.33 25.62 -24.01
CA LEU A 22 39.59 24.19 -23.84
C LEU A 22 39.68 23.81 -22.37
N ILE A 23 40.40 24.59 -21.56
CA ILE A 23 40.48 24.37 -20.10
C ILE A 23 39.09 24.51 -19.46
N LEU A 24 38.31 25.53 -19.86
CA LEU A 24 36.95 25.74 -19.35
C LEU A 24 36.04 24.56 -19.70
N ALA A 25 36.11 24.04 -20.93
CA ALA A 25 35.36 22.86 -21.36
C ALA A 25 35.74 21.61 -20.54
N VAL A 26 37.03 21.39 -20.27
CA VAL A 26 37.50 20.25 -19.45
C VAL A 26 37.01 20.37 -18.02
N ILE A 27 37.14 21.55 -17.40
CA ILE A 27 36.65 21.79 -16.03
C ILE A 27 35.13 21.58 -15.97
N PHE A 28 34.39 22.08 -16.96
CA PHE A 28 32.94 21.90 -17.06
C PHE A 28 32.57 20.41 -17.11
N VAL A 29 33.21 19.62 -17.97
CA VAL A 29 32.96 18.18 -18.08
C VAL A 29 33.29 17.45 -16.77
N LEU A 30 34.40 17.81 -16.11
CA LEU A 30 34.77 17.22 -14.82
C LEU A 30 33.79 17.59 -13.70
N ALA A 31 33.31 18.83 -13.66
CA ALA A 31 32.30 19.29 -12.72
C ALA A 31 30.99 18.53 -12.93
N VAL A 32 30.47 18.51 -14.16
CA VAL A 32 29.23 17.78 -14.51
C VAL A 32 29.33 16.29 -14.16
N ASN A 33 30.46 15.64 -14.45
CA ASN A 33 30.64 14.23 -14.10
C ASN A 33 30.69 13.98 -12.59
N ARG A 34 31.23 14.91 -11.80
CA ARG A 34 31.23 14.79 -10.33
C ARG A 34 29.84 15.01 -9.76
N ASP A 35 29.14 16.04 -10.24
CA ASP A 35 27.78 16.36 -9.81
C ASP A 35 26.81 15.22 -10.15
N MET A 36 26.93 14.64 -11.35
CA MET A 36 26.12 13.48 -11.75
C MET A 36 26.38 12.24 -10.88
N LYS A 37 27.65 11.92 -10.59
CA LYS A 37 27.99 10.79 -9.70
C LYS A 37 27.52 11.00 -8.27
N ARG A 38 27.56 12.25 -7.79
CA ARG A 38 27.05 12.60 -6.47
C ARG A 38 25.54 12.46 -6.41
N ALA A 39 24.83 12.99 -7.41
CA ALA A 39 23.38 12.86 -7.54
C ALA A 39 22.96 11.38 -7.62
N GLU A 40 23.67 10.56 -8.41
CA GLU A 40 23.44 9.11 -8.48
C GLU A 40 23.59 8.44 -7.11
N GLY A 41 24.68 8.76 -6.39
CA GLY A 41 24.94 8.19 -5.08
C GLY A 41 23.92 8.60 -4.01
N GLU A 42 23.47 9.86 -4.02
CA GLU A 42 22.43 10.36 -3.12
C GLU A 42 21.07 9.74 -3.44
N LEU A 43 20.71 9.62 -4.73
CA LEU A 43 19.47 8.97 -5.15
C LEU A 43 19.44 7.48 -4.81
N LEU A 44 20.51 6.74 -5.06
CA LEU A 44 20.59 5.32 -4.70
C LEU A 44 20.45 5.10 -3.19
N LYS A 45 21.06 5.95 -2.37
CA LYS A 45 20.90 5.88 -0.91
C LYS A 45 19.46 6.15 -0.47
N ASN A 46 18.81 7.15 -1.06
CA ASN A 46 17.42 7.47 -0.74
C ASN A 46 16.48 6.33 -1.17
N VAL A 47 16.68 5.77 -2.36
CA VAL A 47 15.90 4.63 -2.86
C VAL A 47 16.10 3.40 -1.96
N GLU A 48 17.33 3.10 -1.57
CA GLU A 48 17.62 1.95 -0.71
C GLU A 48 16.98 2.11 0.67
N TYR A 49 17.10 3.31 1.26
CA TYR A 49 16.42 3.64 2.51
C TYR A 49 14.90 3.52 2.37
N MET A 50 14.31 3.99 1.27
CA MET A 50 12.86 3.85 1.04
C MET A 50 12.43 2.39 0.86
N LYS A 51 13.23 1.56 0.19
CA LYS A 51 12.96 0.13 0.06
C LYS A 51 12.93 -0.56 1.42
N GLU A 52 13.90 -0.28 2.28
CA GLU A 52 13.95 -0.83 3.63
C GLU A 52 12.72 -0.40 4.45
N GLN A 53 12.36 0.89 4.40
CA GLN A 53 11.17 1.39 5.09
C GLN A 53 9.86 0.78 4.55
N CYS A 54 9.75 0.61 3.23
CA CYS A 54 8.63 -0.10 2.59
C CYS A 54 8.51 -1.54 3.09
N ASN A 55 9.61 -2.29 3.10
CA ASN A 55 9.64 -3.67 3.55
C ASN A 55 9.26 -3.79 5.03
N ASP A 56 9.79 -2.92 5.89
CA ASP A 56 9.44 -2.92 7.31
C ASP A 56 7.97 -2.61 7.56
N SER A 57 7.37 -1.70 6.78
CA SER A 57 5.94 -1.41 6.87
C SER A 57 5.09 -2.56 6.34
N GLU A 58 5.49 -3.23 5.25
CA GLU A 58 4.79 -4.40 4.72
C GLU A 58 4.78 -5.55 5.74
N ILE A 59 5.91 -5.80 6.40
CA ILE A 59 6.00 -6.80 7.48
C ILE A 59 5.08 -6.42 8.64
N ARG A 60 5.02 -5.13 9.02
CA ARG A 60 4.13 -4.64 10.08
C ARG A 60 2.66 -4.73 9.70
N ASP A 61 2.31 -4.42 8.46
CA ASP A 61 0.95 -4.52 7.94
C ASP A 61 0.49 -5.98 7.93
N LEU A 62 1.34 -6.90 7.47
CA LEU A 62 1.08 -8.34 7.52
C LEU A 62 0.90 -8.85 8.96
N ALA A 63 1.76 -8.42 9.89
CA ALA A 63 1.62 -8.78 11.30
C ALA A 63 0.34 -8.20 11.91
N SER A 64 -0.04 -6.97 11.53
CA SER A 64 -1.29 -6.34 11.96
C SER A 64 -2.51 -7.08 11.42
N GLU A 65 -2.48 -7.50 10.15
CA GLU A 65 -3.51 -8.33 9.53
C GLU A 65 -3.66 -9.66 10.24
N ALA A 66 -2.56 -10.40 10.41
CA ALA A 66 -2.56 -11.68 11.12
C ALA A 66 -3.13 -11.54 12.54
N LYS A 67 -2.76 -10.48 13.27
CA LYS A 67 -3.29 -10.22 14.61
C LYS A 67 -4.78 -9.91 14.61
N SER A 68 -5.26 -9.15 13.63
CA SER A 68 -6.69 -8.85 13.49
C SER A 68 -7.49 -10.11 13.17
N LEU A 69 -7.04 -10.89 12.18
CA LEU A 69 -7.70 -12.15 11.78
C LEU A 69 -7.75 -13.18 12.91
N LEU A 70 -6.66 -13.32 13.69
CA LEU A 70 -6.65 -14.14 14.90
C LEU A 70 -7.71 -13.65 15.91
N ARG A 71 -7.78 -12.35 16.16
CA ARG A 71 -8.76 -11.76 17.08
C ARG A 71 -10.20 -12.00 16.62
N VAL A 72 -10.50 -11.87 15.33
CA VAL A 72 -11.85 -12.16 14.80
C VAL A 72 -12.17 -13.64 14.99
N THR A 73 -11.21 -14.52 14.67
CA THR A 73 -11.38 -15.97 14.80
C THR A 73 -11.66 -16.36 16.26
N GLU A 74 -10.85 -15.89 17.21
CA GLU A 74 -11.07 -16.13 18.64
C GLU A 74 -12.42 -15.59 19.12
N SER A 75 -12.82 -14.41 18.62
CA SER A 75 -14.13 -13.81 18.94
C SER A 75 -15.28 -14.69 18.45
N VAL A 76 -15.22 -15.17 17.21
CA VAL A 76 -16.23 -16.06 16.62
C VAL A 76 -16.26 -17.42 17.33
N GLU A 77 -15.12 -17.98 17.71
CA GLU A 77 -15.06 -19.20 18.51
C GLU A 77 -15.70 -19.01 19.90
N GLN A 78 -15.49 -17.84 20.53
CA GLN A 78 -16.15 -17.48 21.78
C GLN A 78 -17.68 -17.42 21.61
N ILE A 79 -18.17 -16.88 20.50
CA ILE A 79 -19.61 -16.91 20.17
C ILE A 79 -20.09 -18.35 20.01
N CYS A 80 -19.37 -19.19 19.27
CA CYS A 80 -19.73 -20.60 19.08
C CYS A 80 -19.79 -21.34 20.41
N TRP A 81 -18.86 -21.07 21.32
CA TRP A 81 -18.87 -21.64 22.67
C TRP A 81 -20.07 -21.16 23.50
N ARG A 82 -20.44 -19.87 23.40
CA ARG A 82 -21.64 -19.32 24.06
C ARG A 82 -22.93 -19.92 23.50
N LEU A 83 -22.98 -20.18 22.19
CA LEU A 83 -24.12 -20.85 21.54
C LEU A 83 -24.33 -22.28 22.06
N GLU A 84 -23.24 -23.02 22.29
CA GLU A 84 -23.28 -24.39 22.80
C GLU A 84 -23.57 -24.47 24.31
N ASN A 85 -22.98 -23.56 25.10
CA ASN A 85 -22.95 -23.66 26.57
C ASN A 85 -23.79 -22.59 27.30
N GLY A 86 -24.47 -21.70 26.57
CA GLY A 86 -25.27 -20.63 27.16
C GLY A 86 -26.56 -21.16 27.80
N GLU A 87 -26.73 -20.91 29.11
CA GLU A 87 -27.93 -21.30 29.88
C GLU A 87 -29.23 -20.66 29.34
N ASP A 88 -29.15 -19.49 28.70
CA ASP A 88 -30.30 -18.74 28.17
C ASP A 88 -30.86 -19.29 26.84
N ILE A 89 -30.07 -20.06 26.08
CA ILE A 89 -30.44 -20.57 24.74
C ILE A 89 -31.22 -21.88 24.84
N GLN A 90 -31.04 -22.63 25.93
CA GLN A 90 -31.71 -23.91 26.16
C GLN A 90 -33.24 -23.77 26.39
N ASN A 91 -33.75 -22.54 26.54
CA ASN A 91 -35.17 -22.25 26.86
C ASN A 91 -35.89 -21.36 25.83
N SER A 92 -35.23 -20.89 24.77
CA SER A 92 -35.82 -20.03 23.73
C SER A 92 -35.71 -20.68 22.35
N ASP A 93 -36.78 -20.56 21.54
CA ASP A 93 -36.86 -21.10 20.18
C ASP A 93 -36.06 -20.21 19.19
N GLY A 94 -34.76 -20.06 19.45
CA GLY A 94 -33.82 -19.26 18.66
C GLY A 94 -33.16 -18.12 19.43
N THR A 95 -31.95 -17.76 19.02
CA THR A 95 -31.20 -16.60 19.54
C THR A 95 -31.89 -15.30 19.16
N ASP A 96 -32.27 -14.46 20.14
CA ASP A 96 -32.88 -13.14 19.87
C ASP A 96 -31.85 -12.20 19.22
N ALA A 97 -32.28 -11.36 18.28
CA ALA A 97 -31.43 -10.37 17.62
C ALA A 97 -30.74 -9.42 18.62
N LYS A 98 -31.38 -9.14 19.77
CA LYS A 98 -30.78 -8.35 20.85
C LYS A 98 -29.63 -9.06 21.56
N GLU A 99 -29.72 -10.37 21.75
CA GLU A 99 -28.64 -11.15 22.37
C GLU A 99 -27.43 -11.22 21.43
N LEU A 100 -27.69 -11.46 20.14
CA LEU A 100 -26.64 -11.48 19.12
C LEU A 100 -25.89 -10.14 19.05
N ALA A 101 -26.63 -9.02 19.12
CA ALA A 101 -26.05 -7.68 19.18
C ALA A 101 -25.21 -7.45 20.46
N ASN A 102 -25.66 -7.96 21.61
CA ASN A 102 -24.89 -7.88 22.85
C ASN A 102 -23.60 -8.70 22.77
N TRP A 103 -23.64 -9.91 22.20
CA TRP A 103 -22.43 -10.71 22.06
C TRP A 103 -21.45 -10.12 21.05
N ALA A 104 -21.95 -9.58 19.92
CA ALA A 104 -21.12 -8.84 18.98
C ALA A 104 -20.40 -7.70 19.69
N LYS A 105 -21.11 -6.93 20.52
CA LYS A 105 -20.54 -5.85 21.34
C LYS A 105 -19.53 -6.35 22.37
N ASP A 106 -19.79 -7.45 23.08
CA ASP A 106 -18.86 -8.04 24.07
C ASP A 106 -17.55 -8.49 23.43
N CYS A 107 -17.63 -9.01 22.21
CA CYS A 107 -16.48 -9.40 21.40
C CYS A 107 -15.92 -8.25 20.54
N TYR A 108 -16.42 -7.02 20.74
CA TYR A 108 -16.03 -5.80 20.02
C TYR A 108 -16.21 -5.87 18.48
N MET A 109 -17.06 -6.77 17.98
CA MET A 109 -17.30 -6.99 16.55
C MET A 109 -18.27 -5.96 15.97
N ASP A 110 -18.02 -5.54 14.73
CA ASP A 110 -18.91 -4.65 13.99
C ASP A 110 -20.07 -5.41 13.34
N GLY A 111 -19.95 -6.72 13.18
CA GLY A 111 -21.10 -7.54 12.88
C GLY A 111 -20.89 -9.01 13.10
N LEU A 112 -22.02 -9.71 13.17
CA LEU A 112 -22.12 -11.12 13.46
C LEU A 112 -23.31 -11.69 12.70
N ILE A 113 -23.10 -12.80 12.00
CA ILE A 113 -24.06 -13.44 11.10
C ILE A 113 -24.15 -14.92 11.48
N LEU A 114 -25.37 -15.40 11.71
CA LEU A 114 -25.68 -16.81 11.87
C LEU A 114 -26.25 -17.33 10.55
N LEU A 115 -25.54 -18.29 9.94
CA LEU A 115 -25.95 -18.97 8.73
C LEU A 115 -26.52 -20.35 9.04
N ASP A 116 -27.51 -20.77 8.27
CA ASP A 116 -28.01 -22.16 8.25
C ASP A 116 -27.05 -23.09 7.48
N ASP A 117 -27.43 -24.36 7.30
CA ASP A 117 -26.65 -25.36 6.56
C ASP A 117 -26.62 -25.15 5.03
N ARG A 118 -27.36 -24.16 4.53
CA ARG A 118 -27.43 -23.76 3.11
C ARG A 118 -26.82 -22.38 2.85
N GLY A 119 -26.32 -21.70 3.89
CA GLY A 119 -25.75 -20.36 3.80
C GLY A 119 -26.77 -19.23 3.85
N ASN A 120 -28.02 -19.48 4.25
CA ASN A 120 -29.00 -18.42 4.45
C ASN A 120 -28.83 -17.80 5.83
N ILE A 121 -29.01 -16.47 5.91
CA ILE A 121 -28.96 -15.73 7.17
C ILE A 121 -30.18 -16.09 8.02
N GLN A 122 -29.95 -16.70 9.18
CA GLN A 122 -30.98 -16.95 10.20
C GLN A 122 -31.13 -15.75 11.13
N ASN A 123 -30.01 -15.15 11.53
CA ASN A 123 -29.97 -13.94 12.36
C ASN A 123 -28.67 -13.17 12.09
N SER A 124 -28.69 -11.86 12.26
CA SER A 124 -27.51 -11.02 12.03
C SER A 124 -27.58 -9.68 12.76
N THR A 125 -26.42 -9.13 13.10
CA THR A 125 -26.28 -7.77 13.62
C THR A 125 -25.18 -7.05 12.85
N ASP A 126 -25.39 -5.76 12.58
CA ASP A 126 -24.41 -4.89 11.92
C ASP A 126 -24.39 -3.51 12.58
N THR A 127 -23.20 -3.04 12.89
CA THR A 127 -22.89 -1.67 13.31
C THR A 127 -21.90 -0.99 12.36
N SER A 128 -21.40 -1.70 11.33
CA SER A 128 -20.45 -1.15 10.36
C SER A 128 -21.12 -0.21 9.34
N GLY A 129 -22.41 -0.40 9.06
CA GLY A 129 -23.18 0.41 8.10
C GLY A 129 -23.20 -0.15 6.67
N PHE A 130 -22.53 -1.27 6.40
CA PHE A 130 -22.58 -1.97 5.11
C PHE A 130 -23.78 -2.93 5.00
N GLY A 131 -24.23 -3.49 6.13
CA GLY A 131 -25.23 -4.55 6.15
C GLY A 131 -24.62 -5.93 5.88
N CYS A 132 -25.05 -6.93 6.66
CA CYS A 132 -24.46 -8.26 6.67
C CYS A 132 -24.55 -9.01 5.34
N ALA A 133 -25.61 -8.79 4.55
CA ALA A 133 -25.75 -9.41 3.23
C ALA A 133 -24.73 -8.87 2.22
N GLU A 134 -24.39 -7.58 2.31
CA GLU A 134 -23.37 -6.97 1.45
C GLU A 134 -21.99 -7.52 1.81
N VAL A 135 -21.66 -7.58 3.11
CA VAL A 135 -20.40 -8.17 3.59
C VAL A 135 -20.25 -9.63 3.17
N LEU A 136 -21.30 -10.45 3.29
CA LEU A 136 -21.27 -11.83 2.85
C LEU A 136 -21.09 -11.96 1.33
N GLY A 137 -21.62 -11.01 0.55
CA GLY A 137 -21.43 -10.93 -0.90
C GLY A 137 -20.01 -10.57 -1.34
N MET A 138 -19.16 -10.10 -0.43
CA MET A 138 -17.74 -9.81 -0.72
C MET A 138 -16.85 -11.06 -0.69
N VAL A 139 -17.37 -12.20 -0.25
CA VAL A 139 -16.61 -13.45 -0.11
C VAL A 139 -17.23 -14.61 -0.88
N GLU A 140 -16.39 -15.59 -1.21
CA GLU A 140 -16.83 -16.84 -1.82
C GLU A 140 -17.57 -17.69 -0.79
N LEU A 141 -18.91 -17.73 -0.91
CA LEU A 141 -19.76 -18.45 0.03
C LEU A 141 -19.35 -19.93 0.16
N ASP A 142 -19.00 -20.60 -0.94
CA ASP A 142 -18.57 -22.00 -0.92
C ASP A 142 -17.33 -22.21 -0.02
N ALA A 143 -16.34 -21.30 -0.10
CA ALA A 143 -15.13 -21.36 0.74
C ALA A 143 -15.45 -21.14 2.23
N LEU A 144 -16.45 -20.29 2.52
CA LEU A 144 -16.92 -20.03 3.87
C LEU A 144 -17.71 -21.22 4.43
N MET A 145 -18.63 -21.79 3.65
CA MET A 145 -19.48 -22.92 4.04
C MET A 145 -18.68 -24.22 4.17
N ASP A 146 -17.48 -24.29 3.60
CA ASP A 146 -16.52 -25.37 3.77
C ASP A 146 -16.13 -25.62 5.25
N THR A 147 -16.36 -24.65 6.13
CA THR A 147 -16.21 -24.77 7.59
C THR A 147 -17.33 -25.58 8.26
N LEU A 148 -18.49 -25.74 7.61
CA LEU A 148 -19.60 -26.57 8.11
C LEU A 148 -19.17 -28.01 8.40
N SER A 149 -18.28 -28.54 7.54
CA SER A 149 -17.94 -29.97 7.56
C SER A 149 -17.02 -30.34 8.73
N PHE A 150 -16.36 -29.35 9.35
CA PHE A 150 -15.38 -29.58 10.41
C PHE A 150 -15.42 -28.43 11.43
N SER A 151 -15.86 -28.72 12.66
CA SER A 151 -15.92 -27.75 13.76
C SER A 151 -14.57 -27.17 14.17
N GLU A 152 -13.47 -27.81 13.76
CA GLU A 152 -12.08 -27.38 14.01
C GLU A 152 -11.55 -26.47 12.89
N LYS A 153 -12.25 -26.36 11.75
CA LYS A 153 -11.84 -25.53 10.62
C LYS A 153 -12.43 -24.13 10.76
N SER A 154 -11.55 -23.15 10.89
CA SER A 154 -11.90 -21.73 10.75
C SER A 154 -11.48 -21.22 9.38
N TYR A 155 -12.27 -20.30 8.83
CA TYR A 155 -11.95 -19.54 7.63
C TYR A 155 -11.78 -18.08 8.03
N ALA A 156 -10.66 -17.45 7.70
CA ALA A 156 -10.41 -16.04 8.01
C ALA A 156 -9.84 -15.32 6.79
N LEU A 157 -10.32 -14.10 6.53
CA LEU A 157 -9.92 -13.31 5.37
C LEU A 157 -10.04 -11.81 5.67
N ARG A 158 -9.15 -11.02 5.07
CA ARG A 158 -9.28 -9.58 4.92
C ARG A 158 -9.80 -9.22 3.53
N VAL A 159 -10.89 -8.45 3.48
CA VAL A 159 -11.37 -7.81 2.25
C VAL A 159 -10.94 -6.35 2.26
N THR A 160 -10.08 -5.95 1.35
CA THR A 160 -9.66 -4.54 1.19
C THR A 160 -10.56 -3.81 0.19
N LEU A 161 -11.07 -2.65 0.60
CA LEU A 161 -11.92 -1.76 -0.20
C LEU A 161 -11.06 -0.73 -0.96
N GLU A 162 -11.66 -0.06 -1.95
CA GLU A 162 -10.93 0.87 -2.84
C GLU A 162 -10.27 2.05 -2.11
N ASP A 163 -10.82 2.48 -0.97
CA ASP A 163 -10.34 3.65 -0.21
C ASP A 163 -9.26 3.30 0.83
N GLU A 164 -8.75 2.06 0.82
CA GLU A 164 -7.84 1.44 1.81
C GLU A 164 -8.50 1.01 3.12
N SER A 165 -9.82 1.22 3.29
CA SER A 165 -10.55 0.57 4.38
C SER A 165 -10.62 -0.95 4.16
N HIS A 166 -10.87 -1.71 5.22
CA HIS A 166 -10.93 -3.16 5.10
C HIS A 166 -11.85 -3.80 6.13
N ILE A 167 -12.35 -4.98 5.78
CA ILE A 167 -13.14 -5.84 6.64
C ILE A 167 -12.31 -7.09 6.96
N ASP A 168 -12.06 -7.33 8.24
CA ASP A 168 -11.46 -8.55 8.74
C ASP A 168 -12.56 -9.48 9.21
N MET A 169 -12.67 -10.67 8.62
CA MET A 169 -13.72 -11.61 8.96
C MET A 169 -13.19 -12.99 9.32
N ALA A 170 -13.96 -13.70 10.13
CA ALA A 170 -13.77 -15.11 10.38
C ALA A 170 -15.10 -15.86 10.37
N ALA A 171 -15.06 -17.13 9.98
CA ALA A 171 -16.18 -18.03 9.94
C ALA A 171 -15.81 -19.37 10.59
N VAL A 172 -16.70 -19.88 11.45
CA VAL A 172 -16.53 -21.14 12.17
C VAL A 172 -17.85 -21.91 12.15
N GLY A 173 -17.78 -23.23 11.98
CA GLY A 173 -18.96 -24.09 12.09
C GLY A 173 -19.63 -23.97 13.47
N ARG A 174 -20.95 -23.86 13.49
CA ARG A 174 -21.75 -23.84 14.72
C ARG A 174 -21.52 -25.12 15.54
N LYS A 175 -21.46 -24.96 16.85
CA LYS A 175 -21.34 -26.08 17.81
C LYS A 175 -22.69 -26.56 18.34
N ASP A 176 -23.70 -25.69 18.33
CA ASP A 176 -25.06 -25.95 18.79
C ASP A 176 -25.97 -26.61 17.73
N GLY A 177 -25.56 -26.61 16.46
CA GLY A 177 -26.34 -27.16 15.35
C GLY A 177 -25.61 -27.06 14.01
N LYS A 178 -26.29 -27.42 12.91
CA LYS A 178 -25.73 -27.26 11.57
C LYS A 178 -25.85 -25.81 11.11
N GLY A 179 -24.72 -25.20 10.75
CA GLY A 179 -24.64 -23.82 10.28
C GLY A 179 -23.26 -23.22 10.53
N VAL A 180 -23.09 -21.95 10.18
CA VAL A 180 -21.81 -21.23 10.33
C VAL A 180 -22.05 -19.93 11.08
N VAL A 181 -21.15 -19.58 11.99
CA VAL A 181 -21.07 -18.26 12.61
C VAL A 181 -20.02 -17.45 11.87
N VAL A 182 -20.38 -16.26 11.42
CA VAL A 182 -19.47 -15.33 10.73
C VAL A 182 -19.39 -14.04 11.54
N GLY A 183 -18.20 -13.65 11.96
CA GLY A 183 -17.96 -12.37 12.63
C GLY A 183 -17.01 -11.49 11.81
N TYR A 184 -17.16 -10.18 11.93
CA TYR A 184 -16.27 -9.24 11.23
C TYR A 184 -16.01 -7.94 12.00
N PHE A 185 -14.85 -7.35 11.75
CA PHE A 185 -14.49 -5.98 12.12
C PHE A 185 -14.34 -5.14 10.85
N TYR A 186 -14.80 -3.89 10.91
CA TYR A 186 -14.53 -2.89 9.89
C TYR A 186 -13.47 -1.91 10.38
N THR A 187 -12.39 -1.79 9.60
CA THR A 187 -11.37 -0.76 9.81
C THR A 187 -11.53 0.31 8.75
N SER A 188 -11.88 1.53 9.17
CA SER A 188 -12.03 2.65 8.24
C SER A 188 -10.69 3.05 7.61
N SER A 189 -10.77 3.72 6.46
CA SER A 189 -9.58 4.20 5.73
C SER A 189 -8.73 5.17 6.56
N VAL A 190 -9.35 5.96 7.45
CA VAL A 190 -8.63 6.86 8.37
C VAL A 190 -7.73 6.06 9.34
N TYR A 191 -8.26 4.97 9.90
CA TYR A 191 -7.48 4.10 10.78
C TYR A 191 -6.45 3.28 10.02
N ALA A 192 -6.82 2.70 8.87
CA ALA A 192 -5.90 1.93 8.02
C ALA A 192 -4.68 2.77 7.60
N ARG A 193 -4.91 4.03 7.19
CA ARG A 193 -3.84 4.97 6.84
C ARG A 193 -2.95 5.34 8.01
N THR A 194 -3.49 5.34 9.23
CA THR A 194 -2.74 5.68 10.44
C THR A 194 -1.67 4.64 10.77
N ILE A 195 -1.94 3.36 10.48
CA ILE A 195 -0.94 2.28 10.61
C ILE A 195 0.23 2.52 9.62
N ASN A 196 -0.09 3.04 8.43
CA ASN A 196 0.85 3.42 7.38
C ASN A 196 1.43 4.85 7.50
N ASN A 197 1.12 5.58 8.58
CA ASN A 197 1.57 6.98 8.76
C ASN A 197 3.11 7.12 8.76
N SER A 198 3.85 6.09 9.20
CA SER A 198 5.30 6.18 9.31
C SER A 198 5.97 6.39 7.94
N ILE A 199 5.61 5.61 6.91
CA ILE A 199 6.14 5.81 5.56
C ILE A 199 5.65 7.13 4.98
N ARG A 200 4.36 7.46 5.13
CA ARG A 200 3.82 8.72 4.61
C ARG A 200 4.53 9.94 5.21
N ALA A 201 4.84 9.91 6.52
CA ALA A 201 5.60 10.94 7.19
C ALA A 201 7.04 11.03 6.64
N ILE A 202 7.71 9.89 6.45
CA ILE A 202 9.06 9.85 5.87
C ILE A 202 9.06 10.43 4.46
N VAL A 203 8.16 9.97 3.58
CA VAL A 203 8.03 10.45 2.20
C VAL A 203 7.71 11.95 2.16
N SER A 204 6.82 12.44 3.02
CA SER A 204 6.49 13.86 3.11
C SER A 204 7.66 14.74 3.56
N GLY A 205 8.66 14.15 4.23
CA GLY A 205 9.88 14.83 4.63
C GLY A 205 10.85 15.11 3.47
N PHE A 206 10.66 14.48 2.31
CA PHE A 206 11.45 14.72 1.10
C PHE A 206 10.81 15.83 0.26
N THR A 207 11.49 16.96 0.08
CA THR A 207 10.98 18.06 -0.74
C THR A 207 11.24 17.80 -2.22
N MET A 208 10.29 18.17 -3.10
CA MET A 208 10.45 17.95 -4.54
C MET A 208 11.67 18.67 -5.13
N GLU A 209 11.99 19.85 -4.57
CA GLU A 209 13.07 20.71 -5.06
C GLU A 209 14.46 20.12 -4.82
N MET A 210 14.65 19.40 -3.71
CA MET A 210 15.96 18.82 -3.34
C MET A 210 16.04 17.33 -3.63
N ASN A 211 14.94 16.61 -3.55
CA ASN A 211 14.91 15.14 -3.54
C ASN A 211 14.15 14.55 -4.74
N GLY A 212 13.56 15.39 -5.58
CA GLY A 212 12.71 14.95 -6.68
C GLY A 212 11.38 14.38 -6.20
N THR A 213 10.68 13.72 -7.10
CA THR A 213 9.40 13.06 -6.80
C THR A 213 9.65 11.63 -6.33
N ILE A 214 9.20 11.32 -5.13
CA ILE A 214 9.15 9.95 -4.60
C ILE A 214 7.73 9.44 -4.79
N ALA A 215 7.59 8.33 -5.51
CA ALA A 215 6.32 7.64 -5.68
C ALA A 215 6.50 6.17 -5.30
N ILE A 216 5.69 5.70 -4.35
CA ILE A 216 5.65 4.31 -3.91
C ILE A 216 4.37 3.70 -4.45
N SER A 217 4.50 2.59 -5.16
CA SER A 217 3.38 1.92 -5.82
C SER A 217 3.18 0.50 -5.29
N LYS A 218 1.91 0.08 -5.21
CA LYS A 218 1.53 -1.33 -5.07
C LYS A 218 1.06 -1.82 -6.43
N GLY A 219 1.90 -2.60 -7.11
CA GLY A 219 1.68 -2.96 -8.51
C GLY A 219 1.66 -1.72 -9.41
N ASN A 220 0.55 -1.49 -10.12
CA ASN A 220 0.39 -0.35 -11.05
C ASN A 220 -0.21 0.89 -10.39
N GLN A 221 -0.63 0.85 -9.12
CA GLN A 221 -1.26 1.99 -8.44
C GLN A 221 -0.26 2.68 -7.50
N ILE A 222 -0.23 4.01 -7.54
CA ILE A 222 0.60 4.82 -6.64
C ILE A 222 -0.14 4.98 -5.31
N MET A 223 0.45 4.48 -4.23
CA MET A 223 -0.13 4.51 -2.90
C MET A 223 0.29 5.76 -2.11
N ILE A 224 1.57 6.14 -2.23
CA ILE A 224 2.17 7.21 -1.42
C ILE A 224 3.10 8.04 -2.31
N SER A 225 3.01 9.37 -2.21
CA SER A 225 3.97 10.25 -2.87
C SER A 225 4.19 11.55 -2.11
N ASN A 226 5.38 12.12 -2.22
CA ASN A 226 5.62 13.49 -1.79
C ASN A 226 4.93 14.52 -2.71
N ASN A 227 4.44 14.08 -3.87
CA ASN A 227 3.50 14.79 -4.72
C ASN A 227 2.10 14.17 -4.61
N ARG A 228 1.22 14.82 -3.85
CA ARG A 228 -0.14 14.32 -3.57
C ARG A 228 -0.99 14.12 -4.82
N ASP A 229 -0.71 14.84 -5.91
CA ASP A 229 -1.45 14.70 -7.17
C ASP A 229 -1.23 13.32 -7.84
N LEU A 230 -0.20 12.58 -7.41
CA LEU A 230 0.10 11.24 -7.92
C LEU A 230 -0.58 10.13 -7.13
N GLU A 231 -1.00 10.37 -5.88
CA GLU A 231 -1.61 9.34 -5.05
C GLU A 231 -2.96 8.88 -5.65
N GLY A 232 -3.18 7.57 -5.71
CA GLY A 232 -4.36 6.94 -6.32
C GLY A 232 -4.30 6.81 -7.84
N THR A 233 -3.37 7.48 -8.52
CA THR A 233 -3.18 7.36 -9.98
C THR A 233 -2.44 6.09 -10.36
N LYS A 234 -2.51 5.69 -11.64
CA LYS A 234 -1.76 4.54 -12.15
C LYS A 234 -0.42 4.96 -12.74
N ILE A 235 0.60 4.13 -12.57
CA ILE A 235 1.93 4.31 -13.15
C ILE A 235 1.83 4.47 -14.67
N GLU A 236 1.01 3.64 -15.31
CA GLU A 236 0.83 3.64 -16.76
C GLU A 236 0.27 4.95 -17.33
N ASP A 237 -0.51 5.69 -16.54
CA ASP A 237 -1.09 6.99 -16.91
C ASP A 237 -0.02 8.10 -16.86
N ILE A 238 1.03 7.89 -16.06
CA ILE A 238 2.13 8.83 -15.89
C ILE A 238 3.29 8.41 -16.80
N ARG A 239 3.35 9.03 -17.98
CA ARG A 239 4.34 8.70 -19.05
C ARG A 239 5.79 8.59 -18.57
N ILE A 240 6.21 9.42 -17.62
CA ILE A 240 7.58 9.39 -17.10
C ILE A 240 7.82 8.16 -16.22
N LEU A 241 6.90 7.83 -15.31
CA LEU A 241 6.99 6.65 -14.45
C LEU A 241 6.86 5.37 -15.27
N LYS A 242 5.96 5.32 -16.26
CA LYS A 242 5.88 4.23 -17.22
C LYS A 242 7.21 3.96 -17.91
N ARG A 243 7.88 5.01 -18.43
CA ARG A 243 9.19 4.86 -19.08
C ARG A 243 10.29 4.41 -18.14
N ILE A 244 10.29 4.89 -16.89
CA ILE A 244 11.25 4.46 -15.87
C ILE A 244 11.04 2.97 -15.57
N MET A 245 9.79 2.52 -15.40
CA MET A 245 9.47 1.12 -15.14
C MET A 245 9.78 0.19 -16.31
N GLU A 246 9.58 0.64 -17.56
CA GLU A 246 9.91 -0.15 -18.77
C GLU A 246 11.41 -0.32 -19.00
N ARG A 247 12.23 0.63 -18.53
CA ARG A 247 13.68 0.69 -18.84
C ARG A 247 14.58 0.43 -17.63
N GLY A 248 14.04 0.57 -16.42
CA GLY A 248 14.77 0.50 -15.18
C GLY A 248 15.14 -0.93 -14.81
N THR A 249 16.36 -1.12 -14.32
CA THR A 249 16.84 -2.40 -13.75
C THR A 249 16.82 -2.40 -12.22
N GLY A 250 16.18 -1.41 -11.59
CA GLY A 250 16.05 -1.25 -10.13
C GLY A 250 17.34 -0.93 -9.36
N SER A 251 18.46 -0.77 -10.07
CA SER A 251 19.83 -0.68 -9.51
C SER A 251 20.69 0.42 -10.13
N LYS A 252 20.18 1.13 -11.15
CA LYS A 252 20.87 2.22 -11.85
C LYS A 252 19.88 3.31 -12.21
N MET A 253 20.35 4.57 -12.17
CA MET A 253 19.57 5.68 -12.70
C MET A 253 19.30 5.47 -14.20
N THR A 254 18.05 5.63 -14.55
CA THR A 254 17.56 5.48 -15.91
C THR A 254 17.19 6.84 -16.47
N TYR A 255 17.73 7.12 -17.64
CA TYR A 255 17.39 8.35 -18.36
C TYR A 255 16.00 8.24 -18.97
N ALA A 256 15.11 9.17 -18.60
CA ALA A 256 13.78 9.33 -19.15
C ALA A 256 13.66 10.69 -19.86
N ARG A 257 13.49 10.68 -21.17
CA ARG A 257 13.28 11.90 -21.96
C ARG A 257 11.79 12.26 -21.98
N ASN A 258 11.46 13.53 -21.77
CA ASN A 258 10.14 14.07 -22.06
C ASN A 258 10.13 14.62 -23.50
N ASP A 259 9.25 14.11 -24.35
CA ASP A 259 9.23 14.47 -25.78
C ASP A 259 8.74 15.91 -26.04
N ASN A 260 8.11 16.55 -25.05
CA ASN A 260 7.53 17.90 -25.17
C ASN A 260 8.52 19.04 -24.89
N ASN A 261 9.74 18.76 -24.46
CA ASN A 261 10.74 19.81 -24.21
C ASN A 261 12.15 19.29 -24.51
N LEU A 262 12.80 19.86 -25.53
CA LEU A 262 14.12 19.43 -26.03
C LEU A 262 15.25 19.62 -25.01
N LEU A 263 15.02 20.41 -23.96
CA LEU A 263 16.02 20.79 -22.95
C LEU A 263 15.80 20.17 -21.57
N SER A 264 14.65 19.52 -21.30
CA SER A 264 14.43 18.90 -19.98
C SER A 264 14.85 17.43 -19.97
N HIS A 265 15.82 17.14 -19.12
CA HIS A 265 16.34 15.81 -18.87
C HIS A 265 15.77 15.31 -17.54
N TYR A 266 15.11 14.15 -17.54
CA TYR A 266 14.65 13.51 -16.30
C TYR A 266 15.41 12.21 -16.07
N PHE A 267 15.65 11.93 -14.80
CA PHE A 267 16.30 10.72 -14.31
C PHE A 267 15.37 10.10 -13.28
N GLY A 268 15.34 8.77 -13.22
CA GLY A 268 14.57 8.00 -12.25
C GLY A 268 15.14 6.61 -12.05
#